data_AF-A0A4U8W9A6-F1
#
_entry.id   AF-A0A4U8W9A6-F1
#
_cell.length_a   1.000
_cell.length_b   1.000
_cell.length_c   1.000
_cell.angle_alpha   90.00
_cell.angle_beta   90.00
_cell.angle_gamma   90.00
#
_symmetry.space_group_name_H-M   'P 1'
#
loop_
_entity.id
_entity.type
_entity.pdbx_description
1 polymer ?
#
loop_
_entity_poly.entity_id
_entity_poly.type
_entity_poly.pdbx_seq_one_letter_code
_entity_poly.pdbx_strand_id
1 'polypeptide(L)'
;MKVRPDIVFTARKVAVYVDGCFWHVCPVHGRRPTKNEWYWTPKLRRNVERDRAADAALTAAGWRVVRLWEHEELPRAVAAVVAALEGGSEHVSDTMASPDRGRDRRSE
;
A
#
# COMPACT_ATOMS: atom_id res chain seq x y z
N MET A 1 1.90 12.36 9.51
CA MET A 1 0.59 11.71 9.22
C MET A 1 0.61 10.32 9.84
N LYS A 2 -0.40 9.94 10.64
CA LYS A 2 -0.51 8.56 11.13
C LYS A 2 -1.40 7.76 10.18
N VAL A 3 -0.87 6.69 9.59
CA VAL A 3 -1.62 5.77 8.73
C VAL A 3 -1.92 4.48 9.49
N ARG A 4 -3.02 3.82 9.13
CA ARG A 4 -3.46 2.54 9.71
C ARG A 4 -4.06 1.66 8.61
N PRO A 5 -3.22 0.93 7.84
CA PRO A 5 -3.71 -0.10 6.93
C PRO A 5 -4.31 -1.26 7.71
N ASP A 6 -5.23 -2.00 7.09
CA ASP A 6 -5.87 -3.17 7.71
C ASP A 6 -4.93 -4.38 7.74
N ILE A 7 -4.15 -4.56 6.67
CA ILE A 7 -3.15 -5.62 6.55
C ILE A 7 -1.83 -5.00 6.09
N VAL A 8 -0.72 -5.42 6.69
CA VAL A 8 0.60 -4.87 6.42
C VAL A 8 1.62 -5.98 6.20
N PHE A 9 2.35 -5.92 5.08
CA PHE A 9 3.50 -6.77 4.79
C PHE A 9 4.78 -5.92 4.86
N THR A 10 5.34 -5.78 6.05
CA THR A 10 6.44 -4.85 6.35
C THR A 10 7.70 -5.14 5.53
N ALA A 11 8.09 -6.41 5.40
CA ALA A 11 9.27 -6.83 4.66
C ALA A 11 9.22 -6.48 3.16
N ARG A 12 8.01 -6.38 2.59
CA ARG A 12 7.79 -6.03 1.18
C ARG A 12 7.31 -4.60 0.99
N LYS A 13 7.19 -3.83 2.08
CA LYS A 13 6.59 -2.49 2.11
C LYS A 13 5.24 -2.43 1.38
N VAL A 14 4.36 -3.39 1.64
CA VAL A 14 2.98 -3.40 1.09
C VAL A 14 1.98 -3.10 2.20
N ALA A 15 1.12 -2.12 1.96
CA ALA A 15 -0.01 -1.75 2.82
C ALA A 15 -1.32 -2.04 2.08
N VAL A 16 -2.23 -2.76 2.72
CA VAL A 16 -3.52 -3.13 2.15
C VAL A 16 -4.65 -2.50 2.96
N TYR A 17 -5.61 -1.91 2.25
CA TYR A 17 -6.85 -1.36 2.79
C TYR A 17 -8.05 -2.12 2.22
N VAL A 18 -9.03 -2.40 3.08
CA VAL A 18 -10.32 -2.99 2.69
C VAL A 18 -11.41 -1.93 2.85
N ASP A 19 -11.82 -1.37 1.72
CA ASP A 19 -12.70 -0.22 1.68
C ASP A 19 -14.16 -0.60 1.57
N GLY A 20 -14.93 -0.22 2.59
CA GLY A 20 -16.38 -0.23 2.49
C GLY A 20 -16.88 0.80 1.47
N CYS A 21 -17.76 0.38 0.55
CA CYS A 21 -18.19 1.21 -0.58
C CYS A 21 -18.84 2.52 -0.13
N PHE A 22 -19.62 2.46 0.95
CA PHE A 22 -20.28 3.62 1.50
C PHE A 22 -19.28 4.60 2.14
N TRP A 23 -18.38 4.09 2.99
CA TRP A 23 -17.48 4.90 3.81
C TRP A 23 -16.41 5.63 3.02
N HIS A 24 -15.95 5.00 1.93
CA HIS A 24 -14.86 5.48 1.07
C HIS A 24 -15.35 5.95 -0.30
N VAL A 25 -16.67 6.03 -0.50
CA VAL A 25 -17.30 6.55 -1.72
C VAL A 25 -16.81 5.83 -2.97
N CYS A 26 -17.13 4.53 -3.05
CA CYS A 26 -16.78 3.68 -4.19
C CYS A 26 -17.25 4.30 -5.52
N PRO A 27 -16.46 4.23 -6.60
CA PRO A 27 -16.87 4.73 -7.91
C PRO A 27 -18.13 4.05 -8.48
N VAL A 28 -18.39 2.79 -8.10
CA VAL A 28 -19.51 1.98 -8.60
C VAL A 28 -20.74 2.09 -7.70
N HIS A 29 -20.53 1.96 -6.38
CA HIS A 29 -21.62 1.85 -5.40
C HIS A 29 -21.75 3.06 -4.47
N GLY A 30 -20.85 4.04 -4.58
CA GLY A 30 -20.84 5.25 -3.77
C GLY A 30 -22.09 6.07 -4.03
N ARG A 31 -23.04 6.01 -3.09
CA ARG A 31 -24.31 6.72 -3.18
C ARG A 31 -24.29 7.96 -2.30
N ARG A 32 -24.79 9.06 -2.84
CA ARG A 32 -24.97 10.29 -2.09
C ARG A 32 -26.06 10.07 -1.03
N PRO A 33 -25.77 10.30 0.27
CA PRO A 33 -26.77 10.15 1.32
C PRO A 33 -27.90 11.15 1.13
N THR A 34 -29.15 10.67 1.06
CA THR A 34 -30.35 11.52 0.92
C THR A 34 -30.94 11.96 2.26
N LYS A 35 -30.56 11.30 3.35
CA LYS A 35 -30.92 11.68 4.73
C LYS A 35 -29.68 12.24 5.44
N ASN A 36 -29.86 13.28 6.26
CA ASN A 36 -28.78 13.92 7.04
C ASN A 36 -27.57 14.34 6.17
N GLU A 37 -27.85 14.84 4.98
CA GLU A 37 -26.82 15.18 3.99
C GLU A 37 -25.78 16.17 4.55
N TRP A 38 -26.23 17.19 5.28
CA TRP A 38 -25.38 18.20 5.93
C TRP A 38 -24.30 17.58 6.83
N TYR A 39 -24.57 16.41 7.40
CA TYR A 39 -23.62 15.65 8.21
C TYR A 39 -22.77 14.71 7.35
N TRP A 40 -23.41 13.91 6.49
CA TRP A 40 -22.71 12.83 5.79
C TRP A 40 -21.83 13.31 4.65
N THR A 41 -22.27 14.27 3.84
CA THR A 41 -21.48 14.77 2.71
C THR A 41 -20.09 15.26 3.14
N PRO A 42 -19.95 16.16 4.14
CA PRO A 42 -18.62 16.58 4.58
C PRO A 42 -17.85 15.46 5.29
N LYS A 43 -18.52 14.50 5.94
CA LYS A 43 -17.85 13.36 6.57
C LYS A 43 -17.21 12.42 5.54
N LEU A 44 -17.97 12.02 4.52
CA LEU A 44 -17.48 11.16 3.45
C LEU A 44 -16.37 11.84 2.65
N ARG A 45 -16.51 13.15 2.37
CA ARG A 45 -15.43 13.92 1.73
C ARG A 45 -14.13 13.87 2.53
N ARG A 46 -14.18 14.08 3.85
CA ARG A 46 -13.00 13.99 4.72
C ARG A 46 -12.40 12.58 4.77
N ASN A 47 -13.21 11.54 4.62
CA ASN A 47 -12.68 10.18 4.50
C ASN A 47 -11.84 10.02 3.23
N VAL A 48 -12.40 10.42 2.08
CA VAL A 48 -11.68 10.38 0.79
C VAL A 48 -10.42 11.25 0.81
N GLU A 49 -10.47 12.43 1.43
CA GLU A 49 -9.29 13.29 1.62
C GLU A 49 -8.21 12.58 2.46
N ARG A 50 -8.62 11.89 3.53
CA ARG A 50 -7.71 11.13 4.39
C ARG A 50 -7.12 9.92 3.66
N ASP A 51 -7.91 9.22 2.85
CA ASP A 51 -7.47 8.10 2.03
C ASP A 51 -6.36 8.55 1.07
N ARG A 52 -6.59 9.63 0.33
CA ARG A 52 -5.59 10.22 -0.58
C ARG A 52 -4.32 10.65 0.15
N ALA A 53 -4.46 11.25 1.33
CA ALA A 53 -3.31 11.66 2.13
C ALA A 53 -2.53 10.46 2.69
N ALA A 54 -3.20 9.36 3.04
CA ALA A 54 -2.57 8.13 3.48
C ALA A 54 -1.82 7.46 2.32
N ASP A 55 -2.45 7.36 1.15
CA ASP A 55 -1.86 6.82 -0.07
C ASP A 55 -0.59 7.61 -0.44
N ALA A 56 -0.69 8.94 -0.49
CA ALA A 56 0.45 9.81 -0.80
C ALA A 56 1.60 9.65 0.21
N ALA A 57 1.30 9.59 1.51
CA ALA A 57 2.31 9.44 2.55
C ALA A 57 3.02 8.07 2.48
N LEU A 58 2.27 7.00 2.23
CA LEU A 58 2.81 5.65 2.08
C LEU A 58 3.66 5.54 0.80
N THR A 59 3.15 6.00 -0.34
CA THR A 59 3.90 6.00 -1.60
C THR A 59 5.19 6.82 -1.51
N ALA A 60 5.15 8.01 -0.90
CA ALA A 60 6.36 8.81 -0.67
C ALA A 60 7.39 8.12 0.22
N ALA A 61 6.95 7.25 1.15
CA ALA A 61 7.81 6.43 1.99
C ALA A 61 8.28 5.12 1.31
N GLY A 62 7.98 4.94 0.02
CA GLY A 62 8.35 3.75 -0.76
C GLY A 62 7.48 2.54 -0.47
N TRP A 63 6.26 2.74 0.03
CA TRP A 63 5.27 1.67 0.19
C TRP A 63 4.39 1.54 -1.03
N ARG A 64 4.08 0.30 -1.38
CA ARG A 64 3.02 -0.03 -2.34
C ARG A 64 1.70 -0.10 -1.58
N VAL A 65 0.70 0.65 -2.06
CA VAL A 65 -0.64 0.68 -1.46
C VAL A 65 -1.59 -0.11 -2.35
N VAL A 66 -2.32 -1.05 -1.76
CA VAL A 66 -3.37 -1.82 -2.42
C VAL A 66 -4.69 -1.49 -1.72
N ARG A 67 -5.69 -1.04 -2.48
CA ARG A 67 -7.04 -0.80 -1.95
C ARG A 67 -8.01 -1.77 -2.61
N LEU A 68 -8.73 -2.51 -1.79
CA LEU A 68 -9.68 -3.53 -2.22
C LEU A 68 -11.07 -3.07 -1.82
N TRP A 69 -12.01 -3.00 -2.75
CA TRP A 69 -13.38 -2.67 -2.39
C TRP A 69 -14.11 -3.86 -1.78
N GLU A 70 -14.99 -3.62 -0.81
CA GLU A 70 -15.81 -4.68 -0.17
C GLU A 70 -16.67 -5.49 -1.15
N HIS A 71 -16.95 -4.93 -2.33
CA HIS A 71 -17.76 -5.58 -3.37
C HIS A 71 -16.92 -6.37 -4.37
N GLU A 72 -15.60 -6.41 -4.23
CA GLU A 72 -14.75 -7.23 -5.07
C GLU A 72 -14.82 -8.70 -4.66
N GLU A 73 -14.90 -9.58 -5.66
CA GLU A 73 -14.81 -11.02 -5.45
C GLU A 73 -13.48 -11.40 -4.80
N LEU A 74 -13.53 -12.26 -3.79
CA LEU A 74 -12.37 -12.62 -2.99
C LEU A 74 -11.17 -13.12 -3.84
N PRO A 75 -11.35 -13.99 -4.87
CA PRO A 75 -10.23 -14.43 -5.70
C PRO A 75 -9.51 -13.27 -6.41
N ARG A 76 -10.25 -12.26 -6.87
CA ARG A 76 -9.68 -11.07 -7.53
C ARG A 76 -8.92 -10.21 -6.52
N ALA A 77 -9.51 -9.99 -5.35
CA ALA A 77 -8.92 -9.20 -4.29
C ALA A 77 -7.58 -9.82 -3.81
N VAL A 78 -7.55 -11.15 -3.64
CA VAL A 78 -6.33 -11.90 -3.27
C VAL A 78 -5.28 -11.80 -4.37
N ALA A 79 -5.66 -11.98 -5.65
CA ALA A 79 -4.72 -11.88 -6.76
C ALA A 79 -4.03 -10.51 -6.84
N ALA A 80 -4.76 -9.42 -6.57
CA ALA A 80 -4.18 -8.08 -6.51
C ALA A 80 -3.11 -7.94 -5.41
N VAL A 81 -3.35 -8.52 -4.23
CA VAL A 81 -2.37 -8.53 -3.14
C VAL A 81 -1.15 -9.38 -3.49
N VAL A 82 -1.34 -10.56 -4.07
CA VAL A 82 -0.24 -11.44 -4.50
C VAL A 82 0.66 -10.73 -5.52
N ALA A 83 0.07 -10.13 -6.56
CA ALA A 83 0.82 -9.36 -7.55
C ALA A 83 1.62 -8.21 -6.92
N ALA A 84 1.02 -7.52 -5.94
CA ALA A 84 1.67 -6.47 -5.18
C ALA A 84 2.82 -6.99 -4.29
N LEU A 85 2.83 -8.25 -3.88
CA LEU A 85 3.93 -8.83 -3.12
C LEU A 85 5.08 -9.29 -4.03
N GLU A 86 4.76 -9.79 -5.22
CA GLU A 86 5.75 -10.33 -6.19
C GLU A 86 6.56 -9.23 -6.89
N GLY A 87 5.93 -8.10 -7.22
CA GLY A 87 6.58 -6.98 -7.92
C GLY A 87 7.60 -6.17 -7.10
N GLY A 88 8.02 -6.64 -5.92
CA GLY A 88 8.99 -5.97 -5.03
C GLY A 88 10.40 -6.58 -5.04
N SER A 89 10.67 -7.56 -5.91
CA SER A 89 11.87 -8.40 -5.85
C SER A 89 13.11 -7.82 -6.56
N GLU A 90 13.03 -6.66 -7.20
CA GLU A 90 14.13 -6.16 -8.06
C GLU A 90 15.09 -5.15 -7.43
N HIS A 91 14.94 -4.71 -6.17
CA HIS A 91 15.86 -3.73 -5.57
C HIS A 91 16.22 -4.06 -4.11
N VAL A 92 17.16 -4.99 -3.90
CA VAL A 92 18.25 -4.91 -2.90
C VAL A 92 19.36 -5.85 -3.36
N SER A 93 20.36 -5.32 -4.08
CA SER A 93 21.72 -5.87 -4.11
C SER A 93 22.65 -4.83 -4.72
N ASP A 94 23.04 -3.83 -3.92
CA ASP A 94 24.44 -3.41 -3.97
C ASP A 94 24.87 -2.74 -2.66
N THR A 95 25.42 -3.55 -1.77
CA THR A 95 26.49 -3.10 -0.88
C THR A 95 27.52 -4.21 -0.89
N MET A 96 28.31 -4.20 -1.98
CA MET A 96 29.70 -4.65 -2.08
C MET A 96 30.22 -5.47 -0.89
N ALA A 97 30.10 -6.78 -1.00
CA ALA A 97 31.15 -7.68 -0.51
C ALA A 97 32.27 -7.66 -1.56
N SER A 98 33.32 -6.88 -1.32
CA SER A 98 34.56 -6.96 -2.10
C SER A 98 35.24 -8.30 -1.80
N PRO A 99 35.50 -9.16 -2.80
CA PRO A 99 36.30 -10.34 -2.59
C PRO A 99 37.78 -9.99 -2.68
N ASP A 100 38.50 -10.41 -1.64
CA ASP A 100 39.80 -11.05 -1.70
C ASP A 100 41.02 -10.29 -2.27
N ARG A 101 41.96 -9.98 -1.37
CA ARG A 101 43.40 -10.06 -1.65
C ARG A 101 44.08 -10.91 -0.57
N GLY A 102 43.96 -12.23 -0.66
CA GLY A 102 44.98 -13.18 -0.18
C GLY A 102 46.15 -13.17 -1.16
N ARG A 103 47.26 -12.53 -0.79
CA ARG A 103 48.51 -13.16 -0.28
C ARG A 103 49.26 -13.99 -1.33
N ASP A 104 50.46 -13.55 -1.70
CA ASP A 104 51.61 -14.45 -1.77
C ASP A 104 52.93 -13.76 -1.39
N ARG A 105 53.78 -14.51 -0.68
CA ARG A 105 55.11 -14.17 -0.17
C ARG A 105 56.17 -14.69 -1.14
N ARG A 106 57.22 -13.90 -1.42
CA ARG A 106 58.59 -14.33 -1.81
C ARG A 106 59.53 -13.21 -1.32
N SER A 107 60.31 -13.43 -0.26
CA SER A 107 61.67 -14.00 -0.26
C SER A 107 62.70 -13.10 -0.95
N GLU A 108 63.38 -12.28 -0.13
CA GLU A 108 64.84 -12.04 -0.13
C GLU A 108 65.22 -11.25 1.14
#